data_AF-A0A538UBE3-F1
#
_entry.id   AF-A0A538UBE3-F1
#
_cell.length_a   1.000
_cell.length_b   1.000
_cell.length_c   1.000
_cell.angle_alpha   90.00
_cell.angle_beta   90.00
_cell.angle_gamma   90.00
#
_symmetry.space_group_name_H-M   'P 1'
#
loop_
_entity.id
_entity.type
_entity.pdbx_description
1 polymer ?
#
loop_
_entity_poly.entity_id
_entity_poly.type
_entity_poly.pdbx_seq_one_letter_code
_entity_poly.pdbx_strand_id
1 'polypeptide(L)'
;MRTDNLRGARKATTILPDSRVRHYWIDGQEVGVAFKPSLGLKDEVAWDVYLVYPPGVEWAGTRPPKPSFFMHQLHELPSSRRLDAGALAARLRQTLSDAVK
;
A
#
# COMPACT_ATOMS: atom_id res chain seq x y z
N MET A 1 -24.61 9.96 -0.27
CA MET A 1 -23.71 10.23 0.88
C MET A 1 -22.30 9.81 0.45
N ARG A 2 -21.34 10.74 0.39
CA ARG A 2 -19.95 10.45 0.01
C ARG A 2 -19.36 9.51 1.09
N THR A 3 -19.01 8.27 0.74
CA THR A 3 -18.58 7.23 1.70
C THR A 3 -17.10 7.34 2.06
N ASP A 4 -16.31 7.95 1.19
CA ASP A 4 -14.93 8.36 1.48
C ASP A 4 -14.95 9.69 2.25
N ASN A 5 -14.86 9.57 3.57
CA ASN A 5 -14.78 10.68 4.52
C ASN A 5 -14.17 10.19 5.84
N LEU A 6 -13.79 11.11 6.72
CA LEU A 6 -13.19 10.79 8.02
C LEU A 6 -14.03 9.81 8.87
N ARG A 7 -15.36 9.93 8.85
CA ARG A 7 -16.24 9.02 9.60
C ARG A 7 -16.19 7.60 9.04
N GLY A 8 -16.16 7.45 7.71
CA GLY A 8 -15.98 6.17 7.02
C GLY A 8 -14.62 5.56 7.34
N ALA A 9 -13.56 6.35 7.22
CA ALA A 9 -12.19 5.92 7.52
C ALA A 9 -12.04 5.44 8.98
N ARG A 10 -12.58 6.18 9.95
CA ARG A 10 -12.58 5.78 11.37
C ARG A 10 -13.31 4.46 11.63
N LYS A 11 -14.36 4.15 10.88
CA LYS A 11 -15.02 2.84 10.98
C LYS A 11 -14.16 1.73 10.37
N ALA A 12 -13.49 2.00 9.25
CA ALA A 12 -12.66 1.01 8.58
C ALA A 12 -11.43 0.60 9.40
N THR A 13 -10.93 1.44 10.31
CA THR A 13 -9.76 1.09 11.16
C THR A 13 -9.99 -0.15 12.03
N THR A 14 -11.23 -0.55 12.27
CA THR A 14 -11.55 -1.75 13.06
C THR A 14 -11.37 -3.05 12.29
N ILE A 15 -11.20 -3.01 10.97
CA ILE A 15 -11.00 -4.20 10.12
C ILE A 15 -9.62 -4.83 10.38
N LEU A 16 -8.62 -4.01 10.69
CA LEU A 16 -7.25 -4.42 11.01
C LEU A 16 -6.84 -3.82 12.37
N PRO A 17 -7.23 -4.45 13.49
CA PRO A 17 -7.01 -3.92 14.83
C PRO A 17 -5.61 -4.24 15.41
N ASP A 18 -4.69 -4.78 14.61
CA ASP A 18 -3.34 -5.16 15.07
C ASP A 18 -2.53 -3.93 15.50
N SER A 19 -1.90 -4.00 16.67
CA SER A 19 -1.13 -2.90 17.28
C SER A 19 0.06 -2.42 16.44
N ARG A 20 0.50 -3.18 15.45
CA ARG A 20 1.55 -2.81 14.49
C ARG A 20 1.02 -2.00 13.31
N VAL A 21 -0.28 -2.03 13.08
CA VAL A 21 -0.93 -1.28 12.00
C VAL A 21 -1.10 0.18 12.45
N ARG A 22 -0.85 1.10 11.52
CA ARG A 22 -1.10 2.53 11.69
C ARG A 22 -2.06 2.96 10.61
N HIS A 23 -3.14 3.61 11.03
CA HIS A 23 -4.20 4.08 10.14
C HIS A 23 -4.07 5.59 9.96
N TYR A 24 -4.06 6.04 8.71
CA TYR A 24 -4.01 7.44 8.34
C TYR A 24 -5.16 7.76 7.38
N TRP A 25 -5.67 8.98 7.43
CA TRP A 25 -6.67 9.46 6.48
C TRP A 25 -6.40 10.93 6.16
N ILE A 26 -6.59 11.28 4.90
CA ILE A 26 -6.59 12.65 4.39
C ILE A 26 -7.82 12.81 3.49
N ASP A 27 -8.32 14.04 3.35
CA ASP A 27 -9.57 14.30 2.61
C ASP A 27 -9.40 14.21 1.08
N GLY A 28 -8.16 14.39 0.60
CA GLY A 28 -7.83 14.32 -0.81
C GLY A 28 -7.17 13.00 -1.24
N GLN A 29 -6.69 12.99 -2.48
CA GLN A 29 -6.06 11.83 -3.12
C GLN A 29 -4.54 11.95 -3.18
N GLU A 30 -3.94 12.93 -2.49
CA GLU A 30 -2.55 13.35 -2.65
C GLU A 30 -1.57 12.20 -2.41
N VAL A 31 -1.83 11.36 -1.40
CA VAL A 31 -1.00 10.18 -1.12
C VAL A 31 -1.08 9.19 -2.28
N GLY A 32 -2.28 8.82 -2.73
CA GLY A 32 -2.45 7.90 -3.85
C GLY A 32 -1.85 8.42 -5.16
N VAL A 33 -1.91 9.73 -5.40
CA VAL A 33 -1.26 10.40 -6.53
C VAL A 33 0.27 10.35 -6.41
N ALA A 34 0.82 10.57 -5.21
CA ALA A 34 2.26 10.52 -4.97
C ALA A 34 2.88 9.15 -5.27
N PHE A 35 2.11 8.05 -5.11
CA PHE A 35 2.55 6.69 -5.43
C PHE A 35 2.48 6.33 -6.92
N LYS A 36 1.82 7.12 -7.79
CA LYS A 36 1.70 6.79 -9.22
C LYS A 36 3.06 6.52 -9.89
N PRO A 37 4.09 7.37 -9.74
CA PRO A 37 5.38 7.13 -10.39
C PRO A 37 6.12 5.89 -9.88
N SER A 38 5.99 5.53 -8.60
CA SER A 38 6.68 4.36 -8.03
C SER A 38 6.04 3.04 -8.45
N LEU A 39 4.75 3.07 -8.80
CA LEU A 39 3.98 1.92 -9.28
C LEU A 39 3.85 1.86 -10.81
N GLY A 40 4.21 2.93 -11.52
CA GLY A 40 4.09 3.01 -12.98
C GLY A 40 2.67 3.30 -13.47
N LEU A 41 1.86 3.98 -12.65
CA LEU A 41 0.50 4.40 -13.00
C LEU A 41 0.52 5.75 -13.73
N LYS A 42 -0.35 5.88 -14.74
CA LYS A 42 -0.53 7.10 -15.54
C LYS A 42 -1.85 7.76 -15.22
N ASP A 43 -2.92 6.99 -15.10
CA ASP A 43 -4.28 7.50 -15.01
C ASP A 43 -4.87 7.22 -13.63
N GLU A 44 -4.85 5.96 -13.18
CA GLU A 44 -5.43 5.58 -11.89
C GLU A 44 -4.64 6.12 -10.70
N VAL A 45 -5.36 6.42 -9.62
CA VAL A 45 -4.79 6.69 -8.30
C VAL A 45 -4.37 5.36 -7.69
N ALA A 46 -3.29 5.33 -6.91
CA ALA A 46 -2.81 4.13 -6.22
C ALA A 46 -3.73 3.71 -5.05
N TRP A 47 -4.97 3.37 -5.35
CA TRP A 47 -5.94 2.80 -4.42
C TRP A 47 -5.92 1.27 -4.48
N ASP A 48 -6.26 0.62 -3.36
CA ASP A 48 -6.20 -0.84 -3.20
C ASP A 48 -4.85 -1.46 -3.64
N VAL A 49 -3.76 -0.90 -3.10
CA VAL A 49 -2.39 -1.34 -3.31
C VAL A 49 -1.78 -1.91 -2.02
N TYR A 50 -0.96 -2.95 -2.17
CA TYR A 50 -0.31 -3.65 -1.07
C TYR A 50 1.18 -3.62 -1.31
N LEU A 51 1.91 -2.80 -0.54
CA LEU A 51 3.31 -2.46 -0.78
C LEU A 51 4.21 -3.12 0.25
N VAL A 52 5.27 -3.79 -0.21
CA VAL A 52 6.28 -4.41 0.65
C VAL A 52 7.60 -3.69 0.48
N TYR A 53 8.17 -3.26 1.60
CA TYR A 53 9.45 -2.58 1.69
C TYR A 53 10.42 -3.43 2.51
N PRO A 54 11.69 -3.54 2.08
CA PRO A 54 12.72 -4.15 2.92
C PRO A 54 13.06 -3.25 4.12
N PRO A 55 13.72 -3.81 5.16
CA PRO A 55 14.17 -3.02 6.31
C PRO A 55 15.05 -1.84 5.90
N GLY A 56 14.98 -0.75 6.68
CA GLY A 56 15.80 0.44 6.48
C GLY A 56 15.36 1.34 5.32
N VAL A 57 14.27 1.04 4.62
CA VAL A 57 13.72 1.95 3.62
C VAL A 57 12.90 3.05 4.29
N GLU A 58 13.34 4.29 4.09
CA GLU A 58 12.69 5.48 4.62
C GLU A 58 12.08 6.34 3.51
N TRP A 59 10.93 6.96 3.80
CA TRP A 59 10.37 8.01 2.95
C TRP A 59 10.96 9.37 3.35
N ALA A 60 12.19 9.65 2.88
CA ALA A 60 12.93 10.87 3.23
C ALA A 60 12.79 12.03 2.21
N GLY A 61 12.08 11.82 1.09
CA GLY A 61 11.96 12.79 0.00
C GLY A 61 10.52 13.17 -0.36
N THR A 62 10.37 13.98 -1.41
CA THR A 62 9.05 14.41 -1.92
C THR A 62 8.26 13.32 -2.62
N ARG A 63 8.92 12.20 -2.95
CA ARG A 63 8.29 11.03 -3.58
C ARG A 63 8.45 9.79 -2.71
N PRO A 64 7.43 8.93 -2.64
CA PRO A 64 7.54 7.69 -1.89
C PRO A 64 8.60 6.77 -2.51
N PRO A 65 9.31 5.99 -1.68
CA PRO A 65 10.28 5.03 -2.16
C PRO A 65 9.60 3.95 -3.01
N LYS A 66 10.36 3.37 -3.94
CA LYS A 66 9.89 2.24 -4.75
C LYS A 66 9.81 0.98 -3.86
N PRO A 67 8.66 0.29 -3.82
CA PRO A 67 8.56 -0.96 -3.07
C PRO A 67 9.39 -2.08 -3.74
N SER A 68 9.91 -3.00 -2.94
CA SER A 68 10.62 -4.19 -3.47
C SER A 68 9.64 -5.22 -4.04
N PHE A 69 8.38 -5.15 -3.62
CA PHE A 69 7.28 -5.95 -4.14
C PHE A 69 5.94 -5.24 -3.91
N PHE A 70 4.99 -5.42 -4.83
CA PHE A 70 3.63 -4.95 -4.60
C PHE A 70 2.59 -5.81 -5.32
N MET A 71 1.36 -5.75 -4.81
CA MET A 71 0.15 -6.24 -5.47
C MET A 71 -0.92 -5.13 -5.50
N HIS A 72 -1.94 -5.28 -6.33
CA HIS A 72 -2.98 -4.25 -6.50
C HIS A 72 -4.32 -4.82 -6.97
N GLN A 73 -5.37 -3.99 -6.91
CA GLN A 73 -6.68 -4.26 -7.51
C GLN A 73 -7.05 -3.31 -8.67
N LEU A 74 -6.09 -2.53 -9.15
CA LEU A 74 -6.22 -1.50 -10.22
C LEU A 74 -6.28 -2.03 -11.66
N HIS A 75 -7.03 -1.41 -12.56
CA HIS A 75 -7.21 -1.88 -13.94
C HIS A 75 -5.98 -1.67 -14.86
N GLU A 76 -5.18 -0.63 -14.62
CA GLU A 76 -4.07 -0.19 -15.48
C GLU A 76 -2.85 -1.12 -15.41
N LEU A 77 -2.70 -1.85 -14.30
CA LEU A 77 -1.51 -2.66 -14.03
C LEU A 77 -1.74 -4.16 -14.38
N PRO A 78 -0.67 -4.92 -14.67
CA PRO A 78 -0.78 -6.31 -15.11
C PRO A 78 -1.56 -7.20 -14.13
N SER A 79 -2.45 -8.04 -14.66
CA SER A 79 -3.24 -8.98 -13.85
C SER A 79 -2.39 -9.97 -13.05
N SER A 80 -1.15 -10.25 -13.49
CA SER A 80 -0.18 -11.08 -12.77
C SER A 80 0.24 -10.50 -11.41
N ARG A 81 -0.07 -9.23 -11.13
CA ARG A 81 0.16 -8.57 -9.84
C ARG A 81 -1.14 -8.26 -9.08
N ARG A 82 -2.26 -8.88 -9.47
CA ARG A 82 -3.48 -8.86 -8.67
C ARG A 82 -3.21 -9.41 -7.27
N LEU A 83 -3.94 -8.90 -6.28
CA LEU A 83 -3.85 -9.39 -4.91
C LEU A 83 -4.07 -10.91 -4.86
N ASP A 84 -3.05 -11.62 -4.41
CA ASP A 84 -3.12 -12.99 -3.93
C ASP A 84 -2.62 -13.01 -2.48
N ALA A 85 -3.51 -13.37 -1.56
CA ALA A 85 -3.22 -13.31 -0.13
C ALA A 85 -2.09 -14.29 0.28
N GLY A 86 -2.01 -15.47 -0.36
CA GLY A 86 -1.00 -16.47 -0.07
C GLY A 86 0.39 -16.02 -0.51
N ALA A 87 0.49 -15.48 -1.71
CA ALA A 87 1.72 -14.95 -2.27
C ALA A 87 2.21 -13.71 -1.51
N LEU A 88 1.30 -12.80 -1.13
CA LEU A 88 1.64 -11.65 -0.29
C LEU A 88 2.19 -12.10 1.08
N ALA A 89 1.51 -13.05 1.74
CA ALA A 89 1.97 -13.58 3.02
C ALA A 89 3.33 -14.27 2.92
N ALA A 90 3.57 -15.05 1.87
CA ALA A 90 4.87 -15.67 1.60
C ALA A 90 5.97 -14.61 1.42
N ARG A 91 5.70 -13.55 0.64
CA ARG A 91 6.67 -12.48 0.40
C ARG A 91 7.00 -11.69 1.67
N LEU A 92 6.00 -11.42 2.52
CA LEU A 92 6.21 -10.78 3.82
C LEU A 92 7.11 -11.62 4.72
N ARG A 93 6.83 -12.93 4.85
CA ARG A 93 7.67 -13.83 5.66
C ARG A 93 9.11 -13.86 5.15
N GLN A 94 9.31 -13.94 3.83
CA GLN A 94 10.65 -13.91 3.24
C GLN A 94 11.39 -12.62 3.60
N THR A 95 10.73 -11.47 3.42
CA THR A 95 11.32 -10.15 3.68
C THR A 95 11.71 -9.98 5.16
N LEU A 96 10.90 -10.52 6.08
CA LEU A 96 11.22 -10.53 7.51
C LEU A 96 12.37 -11.47 7.85
N SER A 97 12.45 -12.65 7.21
CA SER A 97 13.58 -13.58 7.41
C SER A 97 14.91 -13.01 6.92
N ASP A 98 14.89 -12.28 5.80
CA ASP A 98 16.09 -11.65 5.24
C ASP A 98 16.59 -10.47 6.09
N ALA A 99 15.73 -9.89 6.93
CA ALA A 99 16.05 -8.78 7.82
C ALA A 99 16.88 -9.16 9.06
N VAL A 100 16.89 -10.45 9.42
CA VAL A 100 17.47 -10.96 10.67
C VAL A 100 18.85 -11.60 10.45
N LYS A 101 19.29 -11.73 9.19
CA LYS A 101 20.63 -12.19 8.82
C LYS A 101 21.62 -11.03 8.79
#